data_AF-B7C7K4-F1
#
_entry.id   AF-B7C7K4-F1
#
_cell.length_a   1.000
_cell.length_b   1.000
_cell.length_c   1.000
_cell.angle_alpha   90.00
_cell.angle_beta   90.00
_cell.angle_gamma   90.00
#
_symmetry.space_group_name_H-M   'P 1'
#
loop_
_entity.id
_entity.type
_entity.pdbx_description
1 polymer ?
#
loop_
_entity_poly.entity_id
_entity_poly.type
_entity_poly.pdbx_seq_one_letter_code
_entity_poly.pdbx_strand_id
1 'polypeptide(L)'
;MKIITNLFGKGGINMIRSNTYIATPPGSTIKEQLEDRGMTQKEFAARLDMSEKHISKLINGEVILTAEMAVKLEMVLGIPASFWTNLESIYREKLIKIQQENDMETDKQIAKQFPYNEMVKLNWVEEAKSIEEKVINLRKFFEIVKLTLLTNNKLTRIACRRLNETTKSDYALIA
;
A
#
# COMPACT_ATOMS: atom_id res chain seq x y z
N MET A 1 7.06 6.70 10.21
CA MET A 1 5.91 7.60 10.52
C MET A 1 4.66 6.95 9.95
N LYS A 2 3.71 6.52 10.80
CA LYS A 2 2.47 5.83 10.37
C LYS A 2 1.51 6.86 9.78
N ILE A 3 1.46 7.00 8.46
CA ILE A 3 0.37 7.70 7.76
C ILE A 3 -0.52 6.62 7.10
N ILE A 4 -1.14 5.81 7.95
CA ILE A 4 -2.43 5.19 7.62
C ILE A 4 -3.40 5.87 8.57
N THR A 5 -3.92 7.03 8.17
CA THR A 5 -4.95 7.72 8.93
C THR A 5 -6.27 6.96 8.73
N ASN A 6 -6.50 5.97 9.61
CA ASN A 6 -7.81 5.37 9.80
C ASN A 6 -8.77 6.46 10.28
N LEU A 7 -9.69 6.90 9.43
CA LEU A 7 -10.79 7.77 9.84
C LEU A 7 -11.89 6.88 10.44
N PHE A 8 -11.87 6.75 11.76
CA PHE A 8 -12.84 5.97 12.51
C PHE A 8 -14.16 6.76 12.71
N GLY A 9 -15.24 6.30 12.08
CA GLY A 9 -16.58 6.39 12.66
C GLY A 9 -16.87 5.08 13.40
N LYS A 10 -17.49 5.13 14.58
CA LYS A 10 -17.84 3.93 15.38
C LYS A 10 -18.61 2.93 14.49
N GLY A 11 -18.01 1.77 14.19
CA GLY A 11 -18.60 0.74 13.30
C GLY A 11 -18.39 0.94 11.79
N GLY A 12 -17.49 1.84 11.38
CA GLY A 12 -17.19 2.20 9.99
C GLY A 12 -16.16 1.29 9.32
N ILE A 13 -16.39 1.00 8.05
CA ILE A 13 -15.49 0.23 7.20
C ILE A 13 -14.14 0.95 7.02
N ASN A 14 -13.02 0.21 7.04
CA ASN A 14 -11.67 0.75 6.85
C ASN A 14 -11.46 1.25 5.41
N MET A 15 -11.81 2.50 5.16
CA MET A 15 -11.45 3.20 3.93
C MET A 15 -10.00 3.69 4.02
N ILE A 16 -9.16 3.30 3.07
CA ILE A 16 -7.76 3.71 2.99
C ILE A 16 -7.64 4.77 1.89
N ARG A 17 -6.86 5.83 2.12
CA ARG A 17 -6.68 6.93 1.17
C ARG A 17 -5.26 7.47 1.10
N SER A 18 -4.94 8.09 -0.02
CA SER A 18 -3.81 9.00 -0.22
C SER A 18 -4.34 10.36 -0.71
N ASN A 19 -3.47 11.24 -1.21
CA ASN A 19 -3.89 12.53 -1.75
C ASN A 19 -4.75 12.36 -3.01
N THR A 20 -4.42 11.39 -3.86
CA THR A 20 -5.08 11.20 -5.16
C THR A 20 -6.08 10.04 -5.16
N TYR A 21 -5.89 9.03 -4.31
CA TYR A 21 -6.64 7.77 -4.39
C TYR A 21 -7.43 7.46 -3.11
N ILE A 22 -8.61 6.87 -3.30
CA ILE A 22 -9.47 6.36 -2.23
C ILE A 22 -9.83 4.90 -2.56
N ALA A 23 -9.51 4.00 -1.64
CA ALA A 23 -9.80 2.58 -1.72
C ALA A 23 -10.93 2.21 -0.77
N THR A 24 -12.06 1.80 -1.35
CA THR A 24 -13.24 1.31 -0.63
C THR A 24 -13.29 -0.21 -0.78
N PRO A 25 -13.28 -0.99 0.32
CA PRO A 25 -13.33 -2.45 0.23
C PRO A 25 -14.72 -2.94 -0.21
N PRO A 26 -14.83 -4.13 -0.82
CA PRO A 26 -16.12 -4.74 -1.18
C PRO A 26 -17.07 -4.89 0.01
N GLY A 27 -16.50 -5.02 1.21
CA GLY A 27 -17.22 -5.07 2.48
C GLY A 27 -18.15 -3.89 2.74
N SER A 28 -17.90 -2.71 2.15
CA SER A 28 -18.83 -1.58 2.19
C SER A 28 -20.16 -1.92 1.52
N THR A 29 -20.10 -2.48 0.31
CA THR A 29 -21.29 -2.88 -0.44
C THR A 29 -21.99 -4.07 0.21
N ILE A 30 -21.24 -5.00 0.82
CA ILE A 30 -21.84 -6.08 1.62
C ILE A 30 -22.66 -5.49 2.77
N LYS A 31 -22.10 -4.52 3.50
CA LYS A 31 -22.78 -3.89 4.64
C LYS A 31 -24.09 -3.20 4.22
N GLU A 32 -24.06 -2.46 3.13
CA GLU A 32 -25.25 -1.83 2.52
C GLU A 32 -26.33 -2.88 2.19
N GLN A 33 -25.94 -3.99 1.54
CA GLN A 33 -26.86 -5.09 1.24
C GLN A 33 -27.47 -5.75 2.49
N LEU A 34 -26.73 -5.79 3.61
CA LEU A 34 -27.27 -6.29 4.87
C LEU A 34 -28.25 -5.31 5.50
N GLU A 35 -27.94 -4.02 5.48
CA GLU A 35 -28.81 -2.95 5.98
C GLU A 35 -30.14 -2.91 5.22
N ASP A 36 -30.10 -2.93 3.87
CA ASP A 36 -31.28 -2.95 3.01
C ASP A 36 -32.20 -4.16 3.25
N ARG A 37 -31.62 -5.28 3.66
CA ARG A 37 -32.34 -6.55 3.92
C ARG A 37 -32.74 -6.71 5.38
N GLY A 38 -32.37 -5.80 6.27
CA GLY A 38 -32.53 -5.95 7.72
C GLY A 38 -31.80 -7.17 8.29
N MET A 39 -30.73 -7.61 7.63
CA MET A 39 -29.99 -8.84 7.96
C MET A 39 -28.81 -8.54 8.89
N THR A 40 -28.69 -9.30 9.97
CA THR A 40 -27.53 -9.15 10.88
C THR A 40 -26.27 -9.83 10.31
N GLN A 41 -25.08 -9.37 10.69
CA GLN A 41 -23.83 -10.06 10.29
C GLN A 41 -23.78 -11.51 10.76
N LYS A 42 -24.36 -11.79 11.94
CA LYS A 42 -24.46 -13.15 12.49
C LYS A 42 -25.30 -14.06 11.60
N GLU A 43 -26.49 -13.58 11.22
CA GLU A 43 -27.38 -14.29 10.32
C GLU A 43 -26.72 -14.49 8.95
N PHE A 44 -26.07 -13.45 8.42
CA PHE A 44 -25.37 -13.52 7.15
C PHE A 44 -24.23 -14.54 7.16
N ALA A 45 -23.45 -14.59 8.24
CA ALA A 45 -22.38 -15.58 8.42
C ALA A 45 -22.94 -17.01 8.42
N ALA A 46 -24.05 -17.24 9.11
CA ALA A 46 -24.73 -18.53 9.10
C ALA A 46 -25.23 -18.91 7.69
N ARG A 47 -25.79 -17.97 6.93
CA ARG A 47 -26.24 -18.20 5.54
C ARG A 47 -25.10 -18.54 4.57
N LEU A 48 -23.89 -18.05 4.84
CA LEU A 48 -22.70 -18.33 4.05
C LEU A 48 -21.93 -19.59 4.50
N ASP A 49 -22.37 -20.24 5.58
CA ASP A 49 -21.62 -21.31 6.27
C ASP A 49 -20.20 -20.86 6.67
N MET A 50 -20.12 -19.69 7.32
CA MET A 50 -18.87 -19.09 7.77
C MET A 50 -18.96 -18.57 9.21
N SER A 51 -17.81 -18.43 9.87
CA SER A 51 -17.76 -17.79 11.18
C SER A 51 -18.03 -16.29 11.09
N GLU A 52 -18.71 -15.73 12.10
CA GLU A 52 -18.93 -14.28 12.24
C GLU A 52 -17.61 -13.50 12.19
N LYS A 53 -16.55 -14.07 12.78
CA LYS A 53 -15.19 -13.51 12.75
C LYS A 53 -14.67 -13.35 11.33
N HIS A 54 -14.89 -14.34 10.46
CA HIS A 54 -14.44 -14.27 9.07
C HIS A 54 -15.22 -13.22 8.28
N ILE A 55 -16.54 -13.18 8.45
CA ILE A 55 -17.40 -12.17 7.82
C ILE A 55 -17.05 -10.75 8.28
N SER A 56 -16.78 -10.56 9.57
CA SER A 56 -16.36 -9.27 10.10
C SER A 56 -15.06 -8.78 9.43
N LYS A 57 -14.07 -9.67 9.28
CA LYS A 57 -12.82 -9.37 8.57
C LYS A 57 -13.04 -9.06 7.08
N LEU A 58 -13.96 -9.78 6.42
CA LEU A 58 -14.32 -9.54 5.02
C LEU A 58 -14.94 -8.15 4.85
N ILE A 59 -15.90 -7.80 5.71
CA ILE A 59 -16.57 -6.49 5.70
C ILE A 59 -15.56 -5.35 5.93
N ASN A 60 -14.53 -5.60 6.75
CA ASN A 60 -13.47 -4.63 7.03
C ASN A 60 -12.35 -4.61 5.98
N GLY A 61 -12.39 -5.45 4.94
CA GLY A 61 -11.37 -5.53 3.88
C GLY A 61 -10.06 -6.21 4.31
N GLU A 62 -10.04 -6.85 5.49
CA GLU A 62 -8.85 -7.49 6.07
C GLU A 62 -8.53 -8.85 5.46
N VAL A 63 -9.53 -9.51 4.86
CA VAL A 63 -9.36 -10.74 4.08
C VAL A 63 -9.70 -10.50 2.63
N ILE A 64 -9.11 -11.31 1.77
CA ILE A 64 -9.38 -11.27 0.33
C ILE A 64 -10.72 -11.92 0.06
N LEU A 65 -11.56 -11.24 -0.73
CA LEU A 65 -12.78 -11.83 -1.29
C LEU A 65 -12.37 -12.75 -2.44
N THR A 66 -12.33 -14.06 -2.17
CA THR A 66 -11.96 -15.07 -3.16
C THR A 66 -13.12 -15.35 -4.13
N ALA A 67 -12.82 -15.99 -5.27
CA ALA A 67 -13.86 -16.41 -6.21
C ALA A 67 -14.91 -17.34 -5.57
N GLU A 68 -14.49 -18.24 -4.65
CA GLU A 68 -15.41 -19.09 -3.89
C GLU A 68 -16.36 -18.25 -3.02
N MET A 69 -15.84 -17.23 -2.33
CA MET A 69 -16.66 -16.32 -1.54
C MET A 69 -17.61 -15.53 -2.43
N ALA A 70 -17.18 -15.09 -3.61
CA ALA A 70 -18.04 -14.39 -4.56
C ALA A 70 -19.25 -15.23 -4.99
N VAL A 71 -19.07 -16.54 -5.22
CA VAL A 71 -20.17 -17.47 -5.52
C VAL A 71 -21.12 -17.62 -4.33
N LYS A 72 -20.60 -17.72 -3.10
CA LYS A 72 -21.44 -17.76 -1.89
C LYS A 72 -22.24 -16.45 -1.70
N LEU A 73 -21.60 -15.30 -1.96
CA LEU A 73 -22.26 -13.99 -1.93
C LEU A 73 -23.34 -13.88 -2.99
N GLU A 74 -23.10 -14.36 -4.21
CA GLU A 74 -24.13 -14.43 -5.26
C GLU A 74 -25.31 -15.28 -4.81
N MET A 75 -25.07 -16.42 -4.18
CA MET A 75 -26.16 -17.28 -3.72
C MET A 75 -27.02 -16.61 -2.64
N VAL A 76 -26.42 -15.89 -1.70
CA VAL A 76 -27.15 -15.27 -0.58
C VAL A 76 -27.73 -13.90 -0.93
N LEU A 77 -27.04 -13.12 -1.76
CA LEU A 77 -27.39 -11.73 -2.09
C LEU A 77 -27.99 -11.57 -3.50
N GLY A 78 -27.88 -12.57 -4.37
CA GLY A 78 -28.41 -12.50 -5.74
C GLY A 78 -27.64 -11.54 -6.65
N ILE A 79 -26.45 -11.09 -6.25
CA ILE A 79 -25.59 -10.21 -7.03
C ILE A 79 -24.49 -11.06 -7.66
N PRO A 80 -24.26 -10.99 -9.00
CA PRO A 80 -23.34 -11.87 -9.70
C PRO A 80 -21.94 -11.96 -9.06
N ALA A 81 -21.35 -13.15 -9.00
CA ALA A 81 -20.01 -13.35 -8.45
C ALA A 81 -18.97 -12.44 -9.13
N SER A 82 -19.11 -12.20 -10.44
CA SER A 82 -18.24 -11.32 -11.22
C SER A 82 -18.19 -9.89 -10.68
N PHE A 83 -19.31 -9.38 -10.16
CA PHE A 83 -19.40 -8.05 -9.56
C PHE A 83 -18.50 -7.98 -8.32
N TRP A 84 -18.59 -8.96 -7.42
CA TRP A 84 -17.78 -9.01 -6.21
C TRP A 84 -16.29 -9.16 -6.49
N THR A 85 -15.92 -10.04 -7.43
CA THR A 85 -14.51 -10.21 -7.83
C THR A 85 -13.95 -8.94 -8.47
N ASN A 86 -14.76 -8.22 -9.25
CA ASN A 86 -14.35 -6.96 -9.86
C ASN A 86 -14.15 -5.86 -8.80
N LEU A 87 -15.08 -5.75 -7.83
CA LEU A 87 -14.93 -4.82 -6.71
C LEU A 87 -13.65 -5.09 -5.91
N GLU A 88 -13.35 -6.36 -5.63
CA GLU A 88 -12.12 -6.74 -4.93
C GLU A 88 -10.87 -6.38 -5.74
N SER A 89 -10.88 -6.64 -7.04
CA SER A 89 -9.78 -6.28 -7.93
C SER A 89 -9.50 -4.78 -7.91
N ILE A 90 -10.54 -3.95 -8.08
CA ILE A 90 -10.45 -2.48 -8.04
C ILE A 90 -9.94 -2.01 -6.68
N TYR A 91 -10.43 -2.59 -5.58
CA TYR A 91 -9.99 -2.25 -4.24
C TYR A 91 -8.49 -2.50 -4.06
N ARG A 92 -8.02 -3.71 -4.42
CA ARG A 92 -6.60 -4.08 -4.29
C ARG A 92 -5.68 -3.24 -5.17
N GLU A 93 -6.11 -2.93 -6.40
CA GLU A 93 -5.37 -2.03 -7.28
C GLU A 93 -5.20 -0.64 -6.65
N LYS A 94 -6.28 -0.08 -6.09
CA LYS A 94 -6.24 1.23 -5.43
C LYS A 94 -5.37 1.22 -4.18
N LEU A 95 -5.35 0.14 -3.39
CA LEU A 95 -4.43 0.02 -2.25
C LEU A 95 -2.97 0.10 -2.68
N ILE A 96 -2.60 -0.54 -3.80
CA ILE A 96 -1.24 -0.49 -4.34
C ILE A 96 -0.90 0.95 -4.77
N LYS A 97 -1.81 1.63 -5.47
CA LYS A 97 -1.61 3.03 -5.90
C LYS A 97 -1.44 3.99 -4.72
N ILE A 98 -2.27 3.84 -3.68
CA ILE A 98 -2.16 4.59 -2.43
C ILE A 98 -0.79 4.36 -1.79
N GLN A 99 -0.39 3.09 -1.67
CA GLN A 99 0.87 2.73 -1.05
C GLN A 99 2.06 3.32 -1.82
N GLN A 100 2.03 3.23 -3.16
CA GLN A 100 3.06 3.81 -4.03
C GLN A 100 3.14 5.33 -3.91
N GLU A 101 2.01 6.04 -3.88
CA GLU A 101 1.99 7.50 -3.71
C GLU A 101 2.57 7.91 -2.34
N ASN A 102 2.17 7.20 -1.27
CA ASN A 102 2.67 7.46 0.08
C ASN A 102 4.18 7.14 0.23
N ASP A 103 4.63 6.04 -0.38
CA ASP A 103 6.05 5.66 -0.40
C ASP A 103 6.88 6.67 -1.19
N MET A 104 6.36 7.13 -2.33
CA MET A 104 7.00 8.17 -3.14
C MET A 104 7.12 9.46 -2.34
N GLU A 105 6.07 9.91 -1.66
CA GLU A 105 6.12 11.13 -0.86
C GLU A 105 7.14 11.03 0.29
N THR A 106 7.20 9.88 0.96
CA THR A 106 8.22 9.62 1.99
C THR A 106 9.63 9.68 1.39
N ASP A 107 9.85 9.02 0.26
CA ASP A 107 11.15 8.97 -0.38
C ASP A 107 11.58 10.34 -0.94
N LYS A 108 10.65 11.22 -1.37
CA LYS A 108 10.99 12.60 -1.73
C LYS A 108 11.64 13.35 -0.56
N GLN A 109 11.16 13.14 0.67
CA GLN A 109 11.74 13.78 1.86
C GLN A 109 13.12 13.22 2.19
N ILE A 110 13.36 11.93 1.93
CA ILE A 110 14.68 11.31 2.08
C ILE A 110 15.64 11.80 0.99
N ALA A 111 15.20 11.83 -0.27
CA ALA A 111 16.01 12.27 -1.41
C ALA A 111 16.53 13.71 -1.27
N LYS A 112 15.77 14.60 -0.61
CA LYS A 112 16.22 15.97 -0.31
C LYS A 112 17.45 16.04 0.61
N GLN A 113 17.73 14.98 1.37
CA GLN A 113 18.87 14.91 2.28
C GLN A 113 20.14 14.41 1.59
N PHE A 114 20.03 13.88 0.37
CA PHE A 114 21.17 13.42 -0.40
C PHE A 114 21.88 14.57 -1.11
N PRO A 115 23.22 14.54 -1.21
CA PRO A 115 24.01 15.48 -1.99
C PRO A 115 23.90 15.17 -3.50
N TYR A 116 22.68 15.20 -4.04
CA TYR A 116 22.36 14.68 -5.37
C TYR A 116 23.21 15.33 -6.48
N ASN A 117 23.44 16.64 -6.41
CA ASN A 117 24.23 17.35 -7.41
C ASN A 117 25.70 16.91 -7.41
N GLU A 118 26.26 16.57 -6.25
CA GLU A 118 27.62 16.01 -6.19
C GLU A 118 27.66 14.59 -6.76
N MET A 119 26.64 13.78 -6.46
CA MET A 119 26.51 12.45 -7.06
C MET A 119 26.40 12.51 -8.60
N VAL A 120 25.72 13.53 -9.14
CA VAL A 120 25.67 13.78 -10.59
C VAL A 120 27.05 14.17 -11.13
N LYS A 121 27.75 15.11 -10.50
CA LYS A 121 29.10 15.53 -10.93
C LYS A 121 30.10 14.37 -10.94
N LEU A 122 29.93 13.42 -10.02
CA LEU A 122 30.74 12.20 -9.94
C LEU A 122 30.27 11.09 -10.89
N ASN A 123 29.26 11.34 -11.74
CA ASN A 123 28.63 10.37 -12.65
C ASN A 123 28.08 9.12 -11.95
N TRP A 124 27.65 9.23 -10.70
CA TRP A 124 27.04 8.12 -9.95
C TRP A 124 25.56 7.97 -10.27
N VAL A 125 24.87 9.07 -10.56
CA VAL A 125 23.46 9.11 -10.92
C VAL A 125 23.24 10.06 -12.10
N GLU A 126 22.21 9.79 -12.90
CA GLU A 126 21.80 10.67 -14.01
C GLU A 126 21.27 12.01 -13.50
N GLU A 127 21.36 13.05 -14.33
CA GLU A 127 20.69 14.32 -14.08
C GLU A 127 19.16 14.15 -13.98
N ALA A 128 18.54 14.91 -13.09
CA ALA A 128 17.10 14.84 -12.84
C ALA A 128 16.47 16.24 -12.82
N LYS A 129 15.33 16.37 -13.49
CA LYS A 129 14.53 17.61 -13.62
C LYS A 129 13.50 17.77 -12.51
N SER A 130 13.16 16.69 -11.81
CA SER A 130 12.16 16.65 -10.75
C SER A 130 12.65 15.89 -9.52
N ILE A 131 12.01 16.10 -8.37
CA ILE A 131 12.35 15.34 -7.15
C ILE A 131 11.97 13.86 -7.29
N GLU A 132 10.93 13.56 -8.07
CA GLU A 132 10.49 12.21 -8.40
C GLU A 132 11.56 11.47 -9.21
N GLU A 133 12.15 12.12 -10.22
CA GLU A 133 13.28 11.56 -10.97
C GLU A 133 14.49 11.33 -10.07
N LYS A 134 14.78 12.26 -9.13
CA LYS A 134 15.84 12.05 -8.13
C LYS A 134 15.58 10.79 -7.30
N VAL A 135 14.36 10.60 -6.80
CA VAL A 135 13.97 9.40 -6.05
C VAL A 135 14.17 8.14 -6.88
N ILE A 136 13.73 8.13 -8.14
CA ILE A 136 13.87 6.97 -9.03
C ILE A 136 15.35 6.65 -9.27
N ASN A 137 16.17 7.66 -9.56
CA ASN A 137 17.60 7.49 -9.80
C ASN A 137 18.32 6.98 -8.56
N LEU A 138 18.00 7.50 -7.37
CA LEU A 138 18.56 7.01 -6.10
C LEU A 138 18.13 5.56 -5.82
N ARG A 139 16.84 5.22 -6.01
CA ARG A 139 16.34 3.84 -5.86
C ARG A 139 17.10 2.87 -6.78
N LYS A 140 17.31 3.25 -8.05
CA LYS A 140 18.09 2.47 -9.02
C LYS A 140 19.55 2.33 -8.60
N PHE A 141 20.21 3.43 -8.23
CA PHE A 141 21.61 3.46 -7.82
C PHE A 141 21.89 2.54 -6.62
N PHE A 142 21.03 2.62 -5.61
CA PHE A 142 21.11 1.79 -4.40
C PHE A 142 20.49 0.39 -4.58
N GLU A 143 19.88 0.08 -5.73
CA GLU A 143 19.20 -1.19 -6.02
C GLU A 143 18.10 -1.54 -5.00
N ILE A 144 17.28 -0.55 -4.64
CA ILE A 144 16.21 -0.68 -3.64
C ILE A 144 14.87 -0.17 -4.16
N VAL A 145 13.79 -0.77 -3.65
CA VAL A 145 12.42 -0.38 -4.01
C VAL A 145 11.91 0.86 -3.25
N LYS A 146 12.48 1.18 -2.09
CA LYS A 146 12.15 2.35 -1.26
C LYS A 146 13.40 2.87 -0.56
N LEU A 147 13.59 4.19 -0.52
CA LEU A 147 14.75 4.81 0.13
C LEU A 147 14.74 4.64 1.65
N THR A 148 13.56 4.48 2.26
CA THR A 148 13.42 4.11 3.68
C THR A 148 14.22 2.85 4.08
N LEU A 149 14.45 1.93 3.14
CA LEU A 149 15.21 0.70 3.39
C LEU A 149 16.70 0.94 3.65
N LEU A 150 17.23 2.11 3.32
CA LEU A 150 18.63 2.48 3.60
C LEU A 150 18.94 2.55 5.10
N THR A 151 17.91 2.69 5.95
CA THR A 151 18.04 2.62 7.41
C THR A 151 18.33 1.21 7.94
N ASN A 152 18.21 0.18 7.09
CA ASN A 152 18.52 -1.20 7.46
C ASN A 152 20.02 -1.48 7.28
N ASN A 153 20.72 -1.68 8.40
CA ASN A 153 22.16 -1.97 8.49
C ASN A 153 22.63 -3.08 7.52
N LYS A 154 21.79 -4.08 7.22
CA LYS A 154 22.14 -5.15 6.25
C LYS A 154 22.30 -4.65 4.81
N LEU A 155 21.55 -3.61 4.42
CA LEU A 155 21.57 -3.05 3.06
C LEU A 155 22.65 -1.97 2.91
N THR A 156 23.00 -1.30 4.01
CA THR A 156 24.08 -0.31 4.04
C THR A 156 25.41 -0.90 3.56
N ARG A 157 25.69 -2.19 3.83
CA ARG A 157 26.94 -2.83 3.39
C ARG A 157 27.06 -2.98 1.86
N ILE A 158 25.94 -3.08 1.13
CA ILE A 158 25.92 -3.20 -0.34
C ILE A 158 26.03 -1.81 -0.97
N ALA A 159 25.30 -0.83 -0.45
CA ALA A 159 25.48 0.58 -0.82
C ALA A 159 26.93 1.05 -0.59
N CYS A 160 27.52 0.69 0.56
CA CYS A 160 28.91 0.99 0.89
C CYS A 160 29.93 0.23 0.02
N ARG A 161 29.58 -0.91 -0.59
CA ARG A 161 30.50 -1.63 -1.48
C ARG A 161 30.76 -0.86 -2.77
N ARG A 162 29.71 -0.26 -3.36
CA ARG A 162 29.87 0.64 -4.52
C ARG A 162 30.56 1.95 -4.15
N LEU A 163 30.34 2.46 -2.93
CA LEU A 163 31.02 3.66 -2.43
C LEU A 163 32.50 3.41 -2.10
N ASN A 164 32.88 2.21 -1.62
CA ASN A 164 34.26 1.87 -1.26
C ASN A 164 35.18 1.58 -2.46
N GLU A 165 34.66 1.41 -3.68
CA GLU A 165 35.49 1.32 -4.88
C GLU A 165 36.04 2.70 -5.31
N THR A 166 35.57 3.80 -4.71
CA THR A 166 36.07 5.16 -4.92
C THR A 166 36.49 5.79 -3.59
N THR A 167 37.77 5.72 -3.25
CA THR A 167 38.29 6.14 -1.94
C THR A 167 38.18 7.64 -1.65
N LYS A 168 37.76 7.93 -0.40
CA LYS A 168 37.91 9.14 0.42
C LYS A 168 37.12 10.39 0.03
N SER A 169 35.88 10.45 0.49
CA SER A 169 35.36 11.63 1.22
C SER A 169 34.15 11.22 2.06
N ASP A 170 34.16 11.70 3.29
CA ASP A 170 33.22 11.40 4.37
C ASP A 170 31.74 11.60 4.01
N TYR A 171 30.94 10.57 4.30
CA TYR A 171 29.59 10.80 4.80
C TYR A 171 29.45 10.13 6.16
N ALA A 172 29.83 10.87 7.19
CA ALA A 172 29.61 10.58 8.60
C ALA A 172 28.11 10.60 9.01
N LEU A 173 27.18 10.19 8.14
CA LEU A 173 25.74 10.31 8.38
C LEU A 173 25.00 9.01 8.02
N ILE A 174 25.42 7.92 8.67
CA ILE A 174 24.47 6.91 9.16
C ILE A 174 24.25 7.20 10.66
N ALA A 175 23.93 8.44 11.00
CA ALA A 175 23.56 8.87 12.34
C ALA A 175 22.04 9.01 12.43
#